data_AF-A0A842T9V9-F1
#
_entry.id   AF-A0A842T9V9-F1
#
_cell.length_a   1.000
_cell.length_b   1.000
_cell.length_c   1.000
_cell.angle_alpha   90.00
_cell.angle_beta   90.00
_cell.angle_gamma   90.00
#
_symmetry.space_group_name_H-M   'P 1'
#
loop_
_entity.id
_entity.type
_entity.pdbx_description
1 polymer ?
#
loop_
_entity_poly.entity_id
_entity_poly.type
_entity_poly.pdbx_seq_one_letter_code
_entity_poly.pdbx_strand_id
1 'polypeptide(L)'
;MTKAQKFSATFAAVIDGISPALFAIICLLPYFFGVNLPPSPLIFSGSLIITYIVLFFLGVFLGRVSKKNILVYGIKMATAGIVVALLFIFFPTT
;
A
#
# COMPACT_ATOMS: atom_id res chain seq x y z
N MET A 1 24.62 -14.35 -16.84
CA MET A 1 23.82 -13.75 -15.75
C MET A 1 24.67 -13.71 -14.49
N THR A 2 25.40 -12.61 -14.32
CA THR A 2 26.56 -12.46 -13.43
C THR A 2 26.13 -11.99 -12.03
N LYS A 3 26.88 -12.32 -10.98
CA LYS A 3 26.58 -12.11 -9.54
C LYS A 3 25.93 -10.76 -9.16
N ALA A 4 26.16 -9.69 -9.92
CA ALA A 4 25.55 -8.37 -9.75
C ALA A 4 24.01 -8.38 -9.81
N GLN A 5 23.39 -9.15 -10.71
CA GLN A 5 21.91 -9.21 -10.78
C GLN A 5 21.30 -9.90 -9.56
N LYS A 6 21.96 -10.92 -9.00
CA LYS A 6 21.48 -11.61 -7.80
C LYS A 6 21.52 -10.69 -6.59
N PHE A 7 22.58 -9.89 -6.44
CA PHE A 7 22.68 -8.94 -5.33
C PHE A 7 21.58 -7.87 -5.38
N SER A 8 21.32 -7.27 -6.56
CA SER A 8 20.19 -6.35 -6.73
C SER A 8 18.84 -7.02 -6.53
N ALA A 9 18.64 -8.26 -6.99
CA ALA A 9 17.38 -8.97 -6.81
C ALA A 9 17.11 -9.33 -5.35
N THR A 10 18.13 -9.78 -4.60
CA THR A 10 17.99 -10.06 -3.16
C THR A 10 17.72 -8.78 -2.37
N PHE A 11 18.46 -7.70 -2.64
CA PHE A 11 18.19 -6.41 -1.98
C PHE A 11 16.81 -5.86 -2.30
N ALA A 12 16.39 -5.94 -3.57
CA ALA A 12 15.05 -5.52 -3.99
C ALA A 12 13.96 -6.35 -3.31
N ALA A 13 14.10 -7.67 -3.21
CA ALA A 13 13.14 -8.53 -2.52
C ALA A 13 13.04 -8.25 -1.01
N VAL A 14 14.16 -7.92 -0.36
CA VAL A 14 14.18 -7.52 1.05
C VAL A 14 13.47 -6.18 1.25
N ILE A 15 13.77 -5.20 0.40
CA ILE A 15 13.11 -3.88 0.43
C ILE A 15 11.62 -4.02 0.12
N ASP A 16 11.25 -4.79 -0.90
CA ASP A 16 9.86 -5.06 -1.30
C ASP A 16 9.07 -5.82 -0.23
N GLY A 17 9.72 -6.60 0.64
CA GLY A 17 9.06 -7.24 1.78
C GLY A 17 8.90 -6.31 2.99
N ILE A 18 9.92 -5.50 3.28
CA ILE A 18 9.93 -4.59 4.44
C ILE A 18 9.03 -3.38 4.20
N SER A 19 8.98 -2.85 2.97
CA SER A 19 8.21 -1.65 2.65
C SER A 19 6.69 -1.82 2.89
N PRO A 20 6.01 -2.87 2.40
CA PRO A 20 4.59 -3.10 2.69
C PRO A 20 4.32 -3.34 4.18
N ALA A 21 5.23 -4.02 4.89
CA ALA A 21 5.07 -4.27 6.33
C ALA A 21 5.10 -2.96 7.13
N LEU A 22 6.07 -2.07 6.84
CA LEU A 22 6.11 -0.73 7.42
C LEU A 22 4.86 0.08 7.04
N PHE A 23 4.40 -0.05 5.80
CA PHE A 23 3.22 0.67 5.37
C PHE A 23 1.93 0.20 6.05
N ALA A 24 1.79 -1.10 6.30
CA ALA A 24 0.67 -1.65 7.06
C ALA A 24 0.63 -1.06 8.49
N ILE A 25 1.79 -0.90 9.13
CA ILE A 25 1.89 -0.23 10.44
C ILE A 25 1.45 1.23 10.35
N ILE A 26 1.84 1.94 9.29
CA ILE A 26 1.42 3.34 9.04
C ILE A 26 -0.11 3.42 8.85
N CYS A 27 -0.72 2.50 8.10
CA CYS A 27 -2.17 2.44 7.91
C CYS A 27 -2.93 2.20 9.22
N LEU A 28 -2.30 1.49 10.17
CA LEU A 28 -2.84 1.20 11.50
C LEU A 28 -2.64 2.34 12.51
N LEU A 29 -1.80 3.35 12.23
CA LEU A 29 -1.58 4.50 13.12
C LEU A 29 -2.86 5.18 13.63
N PRO A 30 -3.89 5.48 12.81
CA PRO A 30 -5.13 6.07 13.32
C PRO A 30 -5.84 5.19 14.36
N TYR A 31 -5.68 3.87 14.31
CA TYR A 31 -6.18 2.97 15.34
C TYR A 31 -5.34 3.03 16.63
N PHE A 32 -4.02 3.28 16.53
CA PHE A 32 -3.15 3.52 17.69
C PHE A 32 -3.42 4.85 18.41
N PHE A 33 -3.97 5.85 17.73
CA PHE A 33 -4.45 7.08 18.37
C PHE A 33 -5.90 6.97 18.86
N GLY A 34 -6.69 6.10 18.23
CA GLY A 34 -8.09 5.82 18.56
C GLY A 34 -8.32 4.76 19.64
N VAL A 35 -7.28 4.20 20.27
CA VAL A 35 -7.40 3.06 21.22
C VAL A 35 -8.34 3.31 22.41
N ASN A 36 -8.54 4.57 22.78
CA ASN A 36 -9.45 4.96 23.87
C ASN A 36 -10.84 5.38 23.38
N LEU A 37 -11.07 5.44 22.07
CA LEU A 37 -12.37 5.75 21.46
C LEU A 37 -13.00 4.47 20.92
N PRO A 38 -14.33 4.28 21.09
CA PRO A 38 -15.04 3.21 20.42
C PRO A 38 -14.81 3.30 18.90
N PRO A 39 -14.78 2.16 18.18
CA PRO A 39 -14.60 2.15 16.73
C PRO A 39 -15.68 3.02 16.08
N SER A 40 -15.26 4.22 15.68
CA SER A 40 -16.12 5.23 15.08
C SER A 40 -15.89 5.25 13.58
N PRO A 41 -16.92 5.51 12.75
CA PRO A 41 -16.78 5.67 11.31
C PRO A 41 -15.66 6.66 10.93
N LEU A 42 -15.42 7.67 11.77
CA LEU A 42 -14.33 8.65 11.59
C LEU A 42 -12.93 8.02 11.62
N ILE A 43 -12.68 7.08 12.54
CA ILE A 43 -11.38 6.41 12.67
C ILE A 43 -11.15 5.49 11.47
N PHE A 44 -12.19 4.78 11.05
CA PHE A 44 -12.16 3.93 9.86
C PHE A 44 -11.89 4.74 8.58
N SER A 45 -12.63 5.83 8.34
CA SER A 45 -12.41 6.71 7.19
C SER A 45 -11.00 7.30 7.20
N GLY A 46 -10.46 7.67 8.36
CA GLY A 46 -9.08 8.14 8.50
C GLY A 46 -8.03 7.10 8.08
N SER A 47 -8.16 5.87 8.55
CA SER A 47 -7.29 4.74 8.15
C SER A 47 -7.40 4.43 6.66
N LEU A 48 -8.60 4.50 6.10
CA LEU A 48 -8.85 4.27 4.68
C LEU A 48 -8.19 5.35 3.81
N ILE A 49 -8.29 6.62 4.20
CA ILE A 49 -7.63 7.74 3.51
C ILE A 49 -6.11 7.56 3.54
N ILE A 50 -5.54 7.26 4.72
CA ILE A 50 -4.11 7.01 4.85
C ILE A 50 -3.70 5.87 3.92
N THR A 51 -4.42 4.74 3.94
CA THR A 51 -4.16 3.58 3.08
C THR A 51 -4.21 3.92 1.59
N TYR A 52 -5.11 4.79 1.15
CA TYR A 52 -5.13 5.23 -0.25
C TYR A 52 -3.95 6.15 -0.60
N ILE A 53 -3.55 7.05 0.30
CA ILE A 53 -2.37 7.90 0.12
C ILE A 53 -1.12 7.02 0.01
N VAL A 54 -0.98 6.07 0.92
CA VAL A 54 0.06 5.03 0.94
C VAL A 54 0.16 4.33 -0.43
N LEU A 55 -0.95 3.77 -0.90
CA LEU A 55 -1.01 3.03 -2.17
C LEU A 55 -0.67 3.92 -3.36
N PHE A 56 -1.10 5.18 -3.33
CA PHE A 56 -0.78 6.15 -4.37
C PHE A 56 0.72 6.45 -4.42
N PHE A 57 1.35 6.75 -3.28
CA PHE A 57 2.80 6.99 -3.19
C PHE A 57 3.59 5.75 -3.61
N LEU A 58 3.15 4.55 -3.24
CA LEU A 58 3.77 3.30 -3.65
C LEU A 58 3.67 3.07 -5.16
N GLY A 59 2.51 3.37 -5.77
CA GLY A 59 2.30 3.32 -7.21
C GLY A 59 3.16 4.33 -7.99
N VAL A 60 3.30 5.54 -7.45
CA VAL A 60 4.21 6.58 -7.98
C VAL A 60 5.67 6.13 -7.90
N PHE A 61 6.07 5.54 -6.77
CA PHE A 61 7.43 5.02 -6.57
C PHE A 61 7.75 3.90 -7.56
N LEU A 62 6.86 2.91 -7.72
CA LEU A 62 7.01 1.83 -8.71
C LEU A 62 7.10 2.38 -10.14
N GLY A 63 6.28 3.38 -10.48
CA GLY A 63 6.32 4.04 -11.78
C GLY A 63 7.69 4.70 -12.07
N ARG A 64 8.29 5.34 -11.06
CA ARG A 64 9.61 5.98 -11.16
C ARG A 64 10.72 4.94 -11.34
N VAL A 65 10.68 3.83 -10.59
CA VAL A 65 11.67 2.74 -10.70
C VAL A 65 11.56 2.01 -12.04
N SER A 66 10.36 1.88 -12.59
CA SER A 66 10.11 1.20 -13.86
C SER A 66 10.45 2.04 -15.11
N LYS A 67 10.95 3.29 -14.94
CA LYS A 67 11.20 4.27 -16.03
C LYS A 67 10.01 4.45 -16.99
N LYS A 68 8.79 4.22 -16.52
CA LYS A 68 7.54 4.41 -17.28
C LYS A 68 6.78 5.61 -16.74
N ASN A 69 5.70 5.99 -17.42
CA ASN A 69 4.87 7.12 -16.99
C ASN A 69 4.38 6.89 -15.55
N ILE A 70 4.99 7.65 -14.63
CA ILE A 70 4.76 7.62 -13.18
C ILE A 70 3.26 7.74 -12.87
N LEU A 71 2.58 8.62 -13.60
CA LEU A 71 1.16 8.90 -13.43
C LEU A 71 0.27 7.70 -13.84
N VAL A 72 0.65 6.95 -14.87
CA VAL A 72 -0.08 5.75 -15.32
C VAL A 72 0.04 4.62 -14.30
N TYR A 73 1.22 4.46 -13.68
CA TYR A 73 1.44 3.47 -12.64
C TYR A 73 0.72 3.83 -11.33
N GLY A 74 0.71 5.11 -10.95
CA GLY A 74 -0.10 5.59 -9.82
C GLY A 74 -1.59 5.30 -10.01
N ILE A 75 -2.14 5.61 -11.19
CA ILE A 75 -3.55 5.32 -11.51
C ILE A 75 -3.83 3.80 -11.52
N LYS A 76 -2.93 2.98 -12.06
CA LYS A 76 -3.06 1.51 -12.04
C LYS A 76 -3.07 0.94 -10.62
N MET A 77 -2.23 1.44 -9.73
CA MET A 77 -2.23 0.99 -8.32
C MET A 77 -3.47 1.48 -7.58
N ALA A 78 -3.93 2.70 -7.82
CA ALA A 78 -5.18 3.20 -7.23
C ALA A 78 -6.39 2.37 -7.68
N THR A 79 -6.47 2.02 -8.98
CA THR A 79 -7.52 1.13 -9.49
C THR A 79 -7.42 -0.28 -8.92
N ALA A 80 -6.21 -0.82 -8.73
CA ALA A 80 -6.04 -2.10 -8.03
C ALA A 80 -6.57 -2.03 -6.58
N GLY A 81 -6.29 -0.93 -5.85
CA GLY A 81 -6.82 -0.70 -4.51
C GLY A 81 -8.36 -0.63 -4.48
N ILE A 82 -8.98 0.03 -5.46
CA ILE A 82 -10.44 0.07 -5.62
C ILE A 82 -10.99 -1.34 -5.88
N VAL A 83 -10.36 -2.11 -6.77
CA VAL A 83 -10.79 -3.48 -7.07
C VAL A 83 -10.70 -4.35 -5.82
N VAL A 84 -9.63 -4.26 -5.03
CA VAL A 84 -9.50 -4.98 -3.76
C VAL A 84 -10.57 -4.54 -2.77
N ALA A 85 -10.82 -3.24 -2.62
CA ALA A 85 -11.89 -2.73 -1.75
C ALA A 85 -13.27 -3.25 -2.18
N LEU A 86 -13.55 -3.29 -3.48
CA LEU A 86 -14.78 -3.88 -4.03
C LEU A 86 -14.85 -5.39 -3.76
N LEU A 87 -13.74 -6.10 -3.87
CA LEU A 87 -13.67 -7.53 -3.51
C LEU A 87 -13.98 -7.75 -2.03
N PHE A 88 -13.47 -6.90 -1.13
CA PHE A 88 -13.80 -6.98 0.29
C PHE A 88 -15.28 -6.68 0.57
N ILE A 89 -15.88 -5.74 -0.15
CA ILE A 89 -17.32 -5.44 -0.05
C ILE A 89 -18.17 -6.57 -0.61
N PHE A 90 -17.73 -7.20 -1.70
CA PHE A 90 -18.46 -8.28 -2.39
C PHE A 90 -18.26 -9.65 -1.76
N PHE A 91 -17.14 -9.84 -1.06
CA PHE A 91 -16.88 -10.96 -0.17
C PHE A 91 -17.02 -10.51 1.29
N PRO A 92 -18.17 -9.94 1.71
CA PRO A 92 -18.40 -9.70 3.12
C PRO A 92 -18.45 -11.09 3.74
N THR A 93 -17.47 -11.35 4.61
CA THR A 93 -17.33 -12.58 5.37
C THR A 93 -18.68 -12.99 5.96
N THR A 94 -19.21 -14.12 5.48
CA THR A 94 -20.26 -14.93 6.12
C THR A 94 -19.90 -15.26 7.56
#